data_AF-A0A158QG49-F1
#
_entry.id   AF-A0A158QG49-F1
#
_cell.length_a   1.000
_cell.length_b   1.000
_cell.length_c   1.000
_cell.angle_alpha   90.00
_cell.angle_beta   90.00
_cell.angle_gamma   90.00
#
_symmetry.space_group_name_H-M   'P 1'
#
loop_
_entity.id
_entity.type
_entity.pdbx_description
1 polymer ?
#
loop_
_entity_poly.entity_id
_entity_poly.type
_entity_poly.pdbx_seq_one_letter_code
_entity_poly.pdbx_strand_id
1 'polypeptide(L)'
;MELCIAIAAAILRTNLENYATNTVNDLMSNYANDINAETQLNQIQKQYECCGANSVVDYLATNMTTPSSCCSTPPCADKNIYPKGCVFVLKEYFDQKMLMMSVSAFIASVGNAFAFAFSLLYISELGRYKQIK
;
A
#
# COMPACT_ATOMS: atom_id res chain seq x y z
N MET A 1 6.21 13.50 17.57
CA MET A 1 5.15 12.87 16.74
C MET A 1 5.64 11.63 16.01
N GLU A 2 6.86 11.61 15.46
CA GLU A 2 7.41 10.49 14.68
C GLU A 2 7.30 9.12 15.38
N LEU A 3 7.58 9.05 16.68
CA LEU A 3 7.44 7.80 17.46
C LEU A 3 5.99 7.28 17.50
N CYS A 4 5.01 8.16 17.68
CA CYS A 4 3.60 7.76 17.69
C CYS A 4 3.16 7.24 16.32
N ILE A 5 3.64 7.88 15.24
CA ILE A 5 3.37 7.46 13.86
C ILE A 5 4.00 6.09 13.60
N ALA A 6 5.22 5.83 14.07
CA ALA A 6 5.88 4.54 13.90
C ALA A 6 5.10 3.40 14.58
N ILE A 7 4.62 3.61 15.81
CA ILE A 7 3.81 2.62 16.54
C ILE A 7 2.47 2.39 15.81
N ALA A 8 1.78 3.48 15.43
CA ALA A 8 0.52 3.38 14.70
C ALA A 8 0.69 2.64 13.37
N ALA A 9 1.76 2.91 12.62
CA ALA A 9 2.07 2.24 11.37
C ALA A 9 2.34 0.74 11.55
N ALA A 10 3.01 0.34 12.63
CA ALA A 10 3.25 -1.07 12.94
C ALA A 10 1.94 -1.84 13.19
N ILE A 11 1.01 -1.26 13.96
CA ILE A 11 -0.32 -1.85 14.20
C ILE A 11 -1.16 -1.84 12.92
N LEU A 12 -1.08 -0.74 12.14
CA LEU A 12 -1.85 -0.57 10.91
C LEU A 12 -1.42 -1.57 9.83
N ARG A 13 -0.14 -1.99 9.78
CA ARG A 13 0.35 -2.95 8.78
C ARG A 13 -0.47 -4.24 8.75
N THR A 14 -0.62 -4.91 9.90
CA THR A 14 -1.34 -6.19 9.98
C THR A 14 -2.81 -6.01 9.65
N ASN A 15 -3.39 -4.88 10.08
CA ASN A 15 -4.79 -4.56 9.79
C ASN A 15 -4.99 -4.27 8.30
N LEU A 16 -4.05 -3.58 7.64
CA LEU A 16 -4.09 -3.30 6.22
C LEU A 16 -3.98 -4.57 5.38
N GLU A 17 -3.09 -5.50 5.73
CA GLU A 17 -2.98 -6.79 5.01
C GLU A 17 -4.29 -7.57 5.06
N ASN A 18 -4.88 -7.70 6.26
CA ASN A 18 -6.15 -8.38 6.45
C ASN A 18 -7.30 -7.63 5.77
N TYR A 19 -7.33 -6.31 5.87
CA TYR A 19 -8.35 -5.47 5.24
C TYR A 19 -8.28 -5.59 3.72
N ALA A 20 -7.10 -5.46 3.12
CA ALA A 20 -6.92 -5.63 1.68
C ALA A 20 -7.36 -7.02 1.22
N THR A 21 -7.02 -8.07 1.96
CA THR A 21 -7.44 -9.44 1.67
C THR A 21 -8.96 -9.57 1.71
N ASN A 22 -9.60 -9.08 2.78
CA ASN A 22 -11.05 -9.16 2.94
C ASN A 22 -11.78 -8.33 1.89
N THR A 23 -11.32 -7.12 1.60
CA THR A 23 -11.90 -6.25 0.58
C THR A 23 -11.83 -6.90 -0.79
N VAL A 24 -10.68 -7.44 -1.21
CA VAL A 24 -10.58 -8.11 -2.52
C VAL A 24 -11.48 -9.34 -2.60
N ASN A 25 -11.55 -10.15 -1.53
CA ASN A 25 -12.44 -11.30 -1.47
C ASN A 25 -13.92 -10.88 -1.53
N ASP A 26 -14.30 -9.79 -0.87
CA ASP A 26 -15.67 -9.26 -0.87
C ASP A 26 -16.05 -8.63 -2.22
N LEU A 27 -15.10 -7.95 -2.88
CA LEU A 27 -15.30 -7.48 -4.24
C LEU A 27 -15.46 -8.64 -5.22
N MET A 28 -14.69 -9.72 -5.04
CA MET A 28 -14.78 -10.91 -5.89
C MET A 28 -16.09 -11.68 -5.68
N SER A 29 -16.57 -11.79 -4.43
CA SER A 29 -17.85 -12.48 -4.13
C SER A 29 -19.06 -11.71 -4.67
N ASN A 30 -19.00 -10.37 -4.66
CA ASN A 30 -20.06 -9.51 -5.18
C ASN A 30 -19.87 -9.12 -6.65
N TYR A 31 -18.82 -9.60 -7.30
CA TYR A 31 -18.44 -9.17 -8.65
C TYR A 31 -19.56 -9.30 -9.69
N ALA A 32 -20.36 -10.37 -9.61
CA ALA A 32 -21.48 -10.60 -10.54
C ALA A 32 -22.74 -9.78 -10.23
N ASN A 33 -22.89 -9.34 -8.97
CA ASN A 33 -24.14 -8.78 -8.45
C ASN A 33 -24.07 -7.26 -8.21
N ASP A 34 -22.87 -6.70 -8.14
CA ASP A 34 -22.64 -5.29 -7.85
C ASP A 34 -21.67 -4.67 -8.88
N ILE A 35 -22.18 -3.71 -9.65
CA ILE A 35 -21.42 -2.93 -10.67
C ILE A 35 -20.28 -2.15 -10.01
N ASN A 36 -20.46 -1.69 -8.77
CA ASN A 36 -19.41 -0.99 -8.05
C ASN A 36 -18.30 -1.98 -7.65
N ALA A 37 -18.65 -3.17 -7.17
CA ALA A 37 -17.66 -4.22 -6.88
C ALA A 37 -16.88 -4.63 -8.14
N GLU A 38 -17.58 -4.81 -9.26
CA GLU A 38 -16.99 -5.08 -10.56
C GLU A 38 -15.98 -3.98 -10.96
N THR A 39 -16.41 -2.72 -10.90
CA THR A 39 -15.59 -1.58 -11.30
C THR A 39 -14.33 -1.45 -10.43
N GLN A 40 -14.47 -1.58 -9.12
CA GLN A 40 -13.35 -1.48 -8.19
C GLN A 40 -12.35 -2.62 -8.37
N LEU A 41 -12.81 -3.86 -8.50
CA LEU A 41 -11.90 -4.98 -8.74
C LEU A 41 -11.21 -4.85 -10.10
N ASN A 42 -11.92 -4.40 -11.13
CA ASN A 42 -11.32 -4.14 -12.45
C ASN A 42 -10.23 -3.06 -12.42
N GLN A 43 -10.40 -2.03 -11.60
CA GLN A 43 -9.36 -1.02 -11.39
C GLN A 43 -8.14 -1.60 -10.68
N ILE A 44 -8.36 -2.37 -9.61
CA ILE A 44 -7.29 -3.04 -8.86
C ILE A 44 -6.49 -3.96 -9.79
N GLN A 45 -7.18 -4.78 -10.59
CA GLN A 45 -6.56 -5.72 -11.53
C GLN A 45 -5.67 -5.02 -12.56
N LYS A 46 -6.13 -3.89 -13.12
CA LYS A 46 -5.32 -3.10 -14.06
C LYS A 46 -4.17 -2.38 -13.39
N GLN A 47 -4.39 -1.82 -12.19
CA GLN A 47 -3.40 -1.01 -11.51
C GLN A 47 -2.25 -1.84 -10.94
N TYR A 48 -2.54 -3.05 -10.47
CA TYR A 48 -1.58 -3.93 -9.82
C TYR A 48 -1.22 -5.15 -10.67
N GLU A 49 -1.69 -5.24 -11.90
CA GLU A 49 -1.37 -6.34 -12.83
C GLU A 49 -1.61 -7.71 -12.21
N CYS A 50 -2.82 -7.89 -11.68
CA CYS A 50 -3.26 -9.09 -10.98
C CYS A 50 -4.62 -9.56 -11.53
N CYS A 51 -4.98 -10.82 -11.25
CA CYS A 51 -6.26 -11.37 -11.72
C CYS A 51 -6.95 -12.27 -10.68
N GLY A 52 -8.21 -11.96 -10.40
CA GLY A 52 -9.00 -12.60 -9.36
C GLY A 52 -8.51 -12.26 -7.95
N ALA A 53 -9.12 -12.86 -6.94
CA ALA A 53 -8.68 -12.68 -5.57
C ALA A 53 -7.37 -13.45 -5.33
N ASN A 54 -7.39 -14.75 -5.63
CA ASN A 54 -6.26 -15.67 -5.53
C ASN A 54 -5.71 -16.04 -6.90
N SER A 55 -6.59 -16.16 -7.91
CA SER A 55 -6.22 -16.52 -9.27
C SER A 55 -7.35 -16.23 -10.25
N VAL A 56 -7.05 -16.24 -11.55
CA VAL A 56 -8.05 -16.24 -12.63
C VAL A 56 -9.10 -17.36 -12.48
N VAL A 57 -8.75 -18.46 -11.80
CA VAL A 57 -9.67 -19.58 -11.51
C VAL A 57 -10.89 -19.13 -10.69
N ASP A 58 -10.80 -18.04 -9.93
CA ASP A 58 -11.94 -17.51 -9.15
C ASP A 58 -13.13 -17.12 -10.06
N TYR A 59 -12.85 -16.65 -11.27
CA TYR A 59 -13.87 -16.38 -12.29
C TYR A 59 -14.44 -17.68 -12.88
N LEU A 60 -13.57 -18.66 -13.17
CA LEU A 60 -14.00 -19.94 -13.74
C LEU A 60 -14.86 -20.74 -12.75
N ALA A 61 -14.52 -20.72 -11.47
CA ALA A 61 -15.26 -21.39 -10.40
C ALA A 61 -16.68 -20.84 -10.21
N THR A 62 -16.90 -19.58 -10.61
CA THR A 62 -18.18 -18.87 -10.54
C THR A 62 -18.91 -18.82 -11.89
N ASN A 63 -18.45 -19.57 -12.90
CA ASN A 63 -18.95 -19.55 -14.27
C ASN A 63 -18.93 -18.16 -14.93
N MET A 64 -18.01 -17.30 -14.51
CA MET A 64 -17.79 -15.96 -15.07
C MET A 64 -16.68 -15.97 -16.13
N THR A 65 -16.81 -15.10 -17.11
CA THR A 65 -15.74 -14.84 -18.07
C THR A 65 -14.66 -13.98 -17.42
N THR A 66 -13.40 -14.27 -17.74
CA THR A 66 -12.28 -13.46 -17.28
C THR A 66 -12.39 -12.04 -17.84
N PRO A 67 -12.37 -11.00 -17.00
CA PRO A 67 -12.54 -9.63 -17.45
C PRO A 67 -11.33 -9.13 -18.23
N SER A 68 -11.53 -8.14 -19.11
CA SER A 68 -10.45 -7.50 -19.88
C SER A 68 -9.41 -6.76 -19.03
N SER A 69 -9.72 -6.53 -17.75
CA SER A 69 -8.82 -5.96 -16.74
C SER A 69 -7.75 -6.94 -16.24
N CYS A 70 -7.94 -8.25 -16.45
CA CYS A 70 -7.03 -9.32 -16.04
C CYS A 70 -5.85 -9.56 -17.00
N CYS A 71 -5.72 -8.76 -18.06
CA CYS A 71 -4.64 -8.87 -19.03
C CYS A 71 -4.19 -7.50 -19.52
N SER A 72 -2.95 -7.43 -20.04
CA SER A 72 -2.41 -6.17 -20.58
C SER A 72 -3.04 -5.81 -21.93
N THR A 73 -3.36 -6.81 -22.76
CA THR A 73 -3.94 -6.63 -24.09
C THR A 73 -5.15 -7.55 -24.28
N PRO A 74 -6.36 -6.99 -24.49
CA PRO A 74 -7.55 -7.77 -24.86
C PRO A 74 -7.43 -8.32 -26.29
N PRO A 75 -8.00 -9.51 -26.61
CA PRO A 75 -8.69 -10.44 -25.70
C PRO A 75 -7.69 -11.15 -24.76
N CYS A 76 -8.12 -11.39 -23.52
CA CYS A 76 -7.32 -12.12 -22.54
C CYS A 76 -7.22 -13.60 -22.94
N ALA A 77 -6.22 -13.95 -23.76
CA ALA A 77 -5.84 -15.32 -24.05
C ALA A 77 -4.90 -15.84 -22.96
N ASP A 78 -4.86 -17.16 -22.73
CA ASP A 78 -4.19 -17.82 -21.59
C ASP A 78 -2.76 -17.32 -21.30
N LYS A 79 -2.00 -16.90 -22.31
CA LYS A 79 -0.62 -16.41 -22.16
C LYS A 79 -0.49 -14.95 -21.69
N ASN A 80 -1.56 -14.15 -21.79
CA ASN A 80 -1.55 -12.71 -21.52
C ASN A 80 -2.26 -12.36 -20.20
N ILE A 81 -2.77 -13.35 -19.48
CA ILE A 81 -3.46 -13.17 -18.21
C ILE A 81 -2.43 -12.96 -17.11
N TYR A 82 -2.72 -12.06 -16.18
CA TYR A 82 -1.89 -11.84 -15.02
C TYR A 82 -1.86 -13.11 -14.15
N PRO A 83 -0.66 -13.69 -13.89
CA PRO A 83 -0.55 -15.01 -13.28
C PRO A 83 -0.80 -15.01 -11.77
N LYS A 84 -0.69 -13.85 -11.11
CA LYS A 84 -0.83 -13.68 -9.66
C LYS A 84 -2.22 -13.15 -9.30
N GLY A 85 -2.79 -13.66 -8.20
CA GLY A 85 -4.00 -13.11 -7.59
C GLY A 85 -3.77 -11.75 -6.93
N CYS A 86 -4.81 -10.93 -6.86
CA CYS A 86 -4.71 -9.57 -6.32
C CYS A 86 -4.41 -9.53 -4.83
N VAL A 87 -4.85 -10.51 -4.03
CA VAL A 87 -4.49 -10.59 -2.61
C VAL A 87 -2.97 -10.72 -2.44
N PHE A 88 -2.34 -11.58 -3.25
CA PHE A 88 -0.90 -11.80 -3.19
C PHE A 88 -0.12 -10.57 -3.65
N VAL A 89 -0.50 -9.98 -4.79
CA VAL A 89 0.21 -8.81 -5.33
C VAL A 89 0.07 -7.58 -4.43
N LEU A 90 -1.13 -7.33 -3.89
CA LEU A 90 -1.33 -6.21 -2.96
C LEU A 90 -0.51 -6.37 -1.69
N LYS A 91 -0.42 -7.58 -1.15
CA LYS A 91 0.45 -7.87 0.00
C LYS A 91 1.91 -7.57 -0.32
N GLU A 92 2.42 -8.10 -1.44
CA GLU A 92 3.79 -7.86 -1.89
C GLU A 92 4.05 -6.36 -2.13
N TYR A 93 3.09 -5.65 -2.71
CA TYR A 93 3.15 -4.21 -2.94
C TYR A 93 3.22 -3.42 -1.63
N PHE A 94 2.34 -3.70 -0.67
CA PHE A 94 2.34 -3.01 0.62
C PHE A 94 3.61 -3.30 1.40
N ASP A 95 4.13 -4.53 1.38
CA ASP A 95 5.39 -4.88 2.03
C ASP A 95 6.56 -4.09 1.44
N GLN A 96 6.66 -3.99 0.12
CA GLN A 96 7.72 -3.23 -0.56
C GLN A 96 7.59 -1.72 -0.33
N LYS A 97 6.38 -1.17 -0.44
CA LYS A 97 6.16 0.27 -0.29
C LYS A 97 6.30 0.73 1.15
N MET A 98 5.86 -0.06 2.12
CA MET A 98 6.02 0.26 3.54
C MET A 98 7.50 0.28 3.94
N LEU A 99 8.32 -0.62 3.38
CA LEU A 99 9.76 -0.59 3.58
C LEU A 99 10.39 0.70 3.01
N MET A 100 9.96 1.13 1.83
CA MET A 100 10.45 2.39 1.26
C MET A 100 10.07 3.61 2.11
N MET A 101 8.85 3.62 2.65
CA MET A 101 8.38 4.69 3.56
C MET A 101 9.15 4.70 4.89
N SER A 102 9.52 3.54 5.44
CA SER A 102 10.28 3.50 6.70
C SER A 102 11.69 4.05 6.54
N VAL A 103 12.34 3.78 5.40
CA VAL A 103 13.66 4.32 5.07
C VAL A 103 13.64 5.84 4.98
N SER A 104 12.64 6.44 4.33
CA SER A 104 12.53 7.90 4.24
C SER A 104 12.21 8.55 5.58
N ALA A 105 11.35 7.92 6.40
CA ALA A 105 11.04 8.40 7.74
C ALA A 105 12.29 8.42 8.65
N PHE A 106 13.16 7.41 8.53
CA PHE A 106 14.40 7.35 9.30
C PHE A 106 15.33 8.52 8.97
N ILE A 107 15.52 8.82 7.68
CA ILE A 107 16.35 9.94 7.23
C ILE A 107 15.80 11.28 7.76
N ALA A 108 14.47 11.47 7.68
CA ALA A 108 13.81 12.67 8.20
C ALA A 108 14.02 12.83 9.71
N SER A 109 13.92 11.73 10.47
CA SER A 109 14.09 11.74 11.93
C SER A 109 15.50 12.18 12.33
N VAL A 110 16.53 11.64 11.65
CA VAL A 110 17.93 12.04 11.87
C VAL A 110 18.14 13.52 11.55
N GLY A 111 17.57 14.03 10.46
CA GLY A 111 17.63 15.45 10.10
C GLY A 111 17.00 16.36 11.17
N ASN A 112 15.84 15.98 11.69
CA ASN A 112 15.16 16.73 12.75
C ASN A 112 15.96 16.75 14.06
N ALA A 113 16.61 15.63 14.42
CA ALA A 113 17.46 15.57 15.60
C ALA A 113 18.65 16.54 15.50
N PHE A 114 19.31 16.62 14.34
CA PHE A 114 20.38 17.59 14.11
C PHE A 114 19.85 19.04 14.19
N ALA A 115 18.73 19.35 13.54
CA ALA A 115 18.14 20.68 13.56
C ALA A 115 17.80 21.16 14.98
N PHE A 116 17.27 20.26 15.81
CA PHE A 116 16.97 20.56 17.21
C PHE A 116 18.24 20.81 18.02
N ALA A 117 19.29 20.00 17.84
CA ALA A 117 20.57 20.20 18.50
C ALA A 117 21.19 21.55 18.15
N PHE A 118 21.26 21.92 16.87
CA PHE A 118 21.78 23.22 16.43
C PHE A 118 20.96 24.38 16.99
N SER A 119 19.63 24.24 17.03
CA SER A 119 18.74 25.26 17.59
C SER A 119 19.01 25.51 19.07
N LEU A 120 19.22 24.44 19.86
CA LEU A 120 19.57 24.56 21.28
C LEU A 120 20.93 25.22 21.48
N LEU A 121 21.94 24.84 20.69
CA LEU A 121 23.27 25.46 20.73
C LEU A 121 23.19 26.96 20.40
N TYR A 122 22.44 27.34 19.37
CA TYR A 122 22.25 28.73 18.99
C TYR A 122 21.58 29.56 20.09
N ILE A 123 20.52 29.03 20.71
CA ILE A 123 19.85 29.69 21.84
C ILE A 123 20.80 29.86 23.02
N SER A 124 21.64 28.86 23.30
CA SER A 124 22.60 28.94 24.40
C SER A 124 23.64 30.04 24.20
N GLU A 125 24.11 30.25 22.96
CA GLU A 125 25.04 31.32 22.63
C GLU A 125 24.39 32.70 22.71
N LEU A 126 23.15 32.84 22.22
CA LEU A 126 22.39 34.09 22.40
C LEU A 126 22.14 34.42 23.88
N GLY A 127 21.84 33.41 24.70
CA GLY A 127 21.68 33.56 26.14
C GLY A 127 22.94 34.07 26.82
N ARG A 128 24.11 33.52 26.46
CA ARG A 128 25.42 33.97 26.95
C ARG A 128 25.74 35.40 26.52
N TYR A 129 25.46 35.76 25.26
CA TYR A 129 25.69 37.12 24.75
C TYR A 129 24.90 38.19 25.52
N LYS A 130 23.65 37.89 25.90
CA LYS A 130 22.79 38.83 26.65
C LYS A 130 23.24 39.08 28.10
N GLN A 131 23.97 38.14 28.73
CA GLN A 131 24.46 38.27 30.11
C GLN A 131 25.75 39.11 30.21
N ILE A 132 26.45 39.33 29.09
CA ILE A 132 27.72 40.06 29.06
C ILE A 132 27.50 41.57 28.82
N LYS A 133 26.27 41.98 28.50
CA LYS A 133 25.90 43.37 28.16
C LYS A 133 24.97 43.95 29.23
#